data_AF-A0A235EX10-F1
#
_entry.id   AF-A0A235EX10-F1
#
_cell.length_a   1.000
_cell.length_b   1.000
_cell.length_c   1.000
_cell.angle_alpha   90.00
_cell.angle_beta   90.00
_cell.angle_gamma   90.00
#
_symmetry.space_group_name_H-M   'P 1'
#
loop_
_entity.id
_entity.type
_entity.pdbx_description
1 polymer ?
#
loop_
_entity_poly.entity_id
_entity_poly.type
_entity_poly.pdbx_seq_one_letter_code
_entity_poly.pdbx_strand_id
1 'polypeptide(L)'
;MYEIWLTLNILFELGMQYLPAVIGTVVLWLALMIFAATRPGAGWKKAIAPAFVIGIIATAITFFITPAMTKSSFANMGYWVDWMNLFFYAAAFGAVAAALAWPIAASLRRTA
;
A
#
# COMPACT_ATOMS: atom_id res chain seq x y z
N MET A 1 5.41 -30.19 -2.00
CA MET A 1 4.87 -29.67 -3.29
C MET A 1 3.42 -29.23 -3.18
N TYR A 2 2.52 -29.99 -2.55
CA TYR A 2 1.09 -29.62 -2.40
C TYR A 2 0.86 -28.25 -1.73
N GLU A 3 1.66 -27.89 -0.73
CA GLU A 3 1.46 -26.66 0.05
C GLU A 3 1.77 -25.37 -0.71
N ILE A 4 2.75 -25.37 -1.62
CA ILE A 4 3.06 -24.18 -2.46
C ILE A 4 1.93 -23.95 -3.47
N TRP A 5 1.43 -25.01 -4.09
CA TRP A 5 0.28 -24.92 -5.01
C TRP A 5 -0.97 -24.42 -4.29
N LEU A 6 -1.22 -24.90 -3.06
CA LEU A 6 -2.34 -24.42 -2.24
C LEU A 6 -2.18 -22.94 -1.87
N THR A 7 -0.99 -22.53 -1.42
CA THR A 7 -0.72 -21.12 -1.07
C THR A 7 -0.91 -20.20 -2.27
N LEU A 8 -0.35 -20.56 -3.43
CA LEU A 8 -0.51 -19.78 -4.65
C LEU A 8 -1.97 -19.72 -5.12
N ASN A 9 -2.72 -20.81 -4.96
CA ASN A 9 -4.12 -20.83 -5.35
C ASN A 9 -4.99 -19.95 -4.43
N ILE A 10 -4.73 -19.95 -3.12
CA ILE A 10 -5.39 -19.03 -2.18
C ILE A 10 -5.09 -17.57 -2.55
N LEU A 11 -3.82 -17.25 -2.84
CA LEU A 11 -3.45 -15.90 -3.26
C LEU A 11 -4.14 -15.50 -4.58
N PHE A 12 -4.24 -16.44 -5.53
CA PHE A 12 -4.93 -16.21 -6.80
C PHE A 12 -6.44 -15.99 -6.60
N GLU A 13 -7.09 -16.85 -5.82
CA GLU A 13 -8.53 -16.74 -5.52
C GLU A 13 -8.85 -15.45 -4.76
N LEU A 14 -8.05 -15.09 -3.74
CA LEU A 14 -8.17 -13.81 -3.06
C LEU A 14 -7.91 -12.63 -4.02
N GLY A 15 -6.90 -12.74 -4.87
CA GLY A 15 -6.61 -11.74 -5.90
C GLY A 15 -7.79 -11.53 -6.84
N MET A 16 -8.45 -12.61 -7.27
CA MET A 16 -9.65 -12.56 -8.09
C MET A 16 -10.86 -11.98 -7.35
N GLN A 17 -11.03 -12.33 -6.08
CA GLN A 17 -12.10 -11.79 -5.22
C GLN A 17 -11.95 -10.26 -5.06
N TYR A 18 -10.73 -9.77 -4.88
CA TYR A 18 -10.44 -8.34 -4.70
C TYR A 18 -10.04 -7.63 -6.00
N LEU A 19 -10.16 -8.30 -7.16
CA LEU A 19 -9.77 -7.77 -8.46
C LEU A 19 -10.42 -6.40 -8.76
N PRO A 20 -11.72 -6.16 -8.48
CA PRO A 20 -12.31 -4.84 -8.69
C PRO A 20 -11.63 -3.74 -7.86
N ALA A 21 -11.23 -4.04 -6.63
CA ALA A 21 -10.54 -3.08 -5.76
C ALA A 21 -9.12 -2.79 -6.26
N VAL A 22 -8.40 -3.82 -6.73
CA VAL A 22 -7.07 -3.67 -7.33
C VAL A 22 -7.15 -2.81 -8.58
N ILE A 23 -8.07 -3.12 -9.51
CA ILE A 23 -8.28 -2.33 -10.73
C ILE A 23 -8.67 -0.89 -10.38
N GLY A 24 -9.62 -0.69 -9.47
CA GLY A 24 -10.04 0.64 -9.03
C GLY A 24 -8.90 1.47 -8.45
N THR A 25 -8.02 0.84 -7.67
CA THR A 25 -6.84 1.50 -7.09
C THR A 25 -5.84 1.90 -8.18
N VAL A 26 -5.58 1.03 -9.17
CA VAL A 26 -4.71 1.34 -10.31
C VAL A 26 -5.28 2.47 -11.15
N VAL A 27 -6.58 2.43 -11.45
CA VAL A 27 -7.27 3.49 -12.22
C VAL A 27 -7.20 4.82 -11.48
N LEU A 28 -7.46 4.83 -10.17
CA LEU A 28 -7.34 6.03 -9.33
C LEU A 28 -5.91 6.58 -9.37
N TRP A 29 -4.92 5.71 -9.20
CA TRP A 29 -3.52 6.12 -9.26
C TRP A 29 -3.15 6.75 -10.60
N LEU A 30 -3.54 6.12 -11.72
CA LEU A 30 -3.32 6.67 -13.06
C LEU A 30 -4.02 8.02 -13.26
N ALA A 31 -5.26 8.16 -12.80
CA ALA A 31 -5.99 9.43 -12.86
C ALA A 31 -5.26 10.54 -12.08
N LEU A 32 -4.74 10.24 -10.89
CA LEU A 32 -3.96 11.18 -10.10
C LEU A 32 -2.63 11.56 -10.79
N MET A 33 -1.96 10.58 -11.40
CA MET A 33 -0.72 10.81 -12.15
C MET A 33 -0.95 11.74 -13.35
N ILE A 34 -2.00 11.50 -14.14
CA ILE A 34 -2.39 12.35 -15.27
C ILE A 34 -2.74 13.77 -14.78
N PHE A 35 -3.51 13.87 -13.70
CA PHE A 35 -3.87 15.14 -13.10
C PHE A 35 -2.66 15.94 -12.61
N ALA A 36 -1.67 15.28 -11.99
CA ALA A 36 -0.44 15.93 -11.56
C ALA A 36 0.44 16.34 -12.76
N ALA A 37 0.52 15.51 -13.81
CA ALA A 37 1.33 15.75 -15.00
C ALA A 37 0.79 16.91 -15.87
N THR A 38 -0.52 17.13 -15.89
CA THR A 38 -1.17 18.24 -16.62
C THR A 38 -1.03 19.60 -15.93
N ARG A 39 -0.47 19.65 -14.72
CA ARG A 39 -0.27 20.90 -13.96
C ARG A 39 1.13 21.47 -14.18
N PRO A 40 1.26 22.76 -14.59
CA PRO A 40 2.57 23.39 -14.71
C PRO A 40 3.27 23.46 -13.35
N GLY A 41 4.57 23.17 -13.36
CA GLY A 41 5.43 23.25 -12.17
C GLY A 41 5.26 22.11 -11.17
N ALA A 42 4.67 20.96 -11.50
CA ALA A 42 4.55 19.84 -10.55
C ALA A 42 5.91 19.43 -9.94
N GLY A 43 6.02 19.49 -8.60
CA GLY A 43 7.28 19.28 -7.88
C GLY A 43 7.50 17.83 -7.48
N TRP A 44 7.64 16.95 -8.47
CA TRP A 44 7.79 15.50 -8.29
C TRP A 44 8.86 15.09 -7.28
N LYS A 45 10.03 15.75 -7.32
CA LYS A 45 11.13 15.50 -6.36
C LYS A 45 10.78 15.92 -4.93
N LYS A 46 10.14 17.08 -4.77
CA LYS A 46 9.70 17.61 -3.46
C LYS A 46 8.56 16.80 -2.85
N ALA A 47 7.86 16.02 -3.68
CA ALA A 47 6.75 15.17 -3.27
C ALA A 47 7.16 13.79 -2.74
N ILE A 48 8.42 13.37 -2.93
CA ILE A 48 8.91 12.07 -2.44
C ILE A 48 8.85 12.00 -0.91
N ALA A 49 9.37 13.03 -0.23
CA ALA A 49 9.40 13.06 1.24
C ALA A 49 7.99 12.97 1.88
N PRO A 50 6.99 13.79 1.51
CA PRO A 50 5.65 13.65 2.08
C PRO A 50 4.96 12.33 1.71
N ALA A 51 5.16 11.82 0.49
CA ALA A 51 4.61 10.51 0.09
C ALA A 51 5.20 9.37 0.94
N PHE A 52 6.50 9.43 1.22
CA PHE A 52 7.18 8.47 2.08
C PHE A 52 6.66 8.52 3.53
N VAL A 53 6.47 9.73 4.08
CA VAL A 53 5.88 9.90 5.42
C VAL A 53 4.47 9.32 5.48
N ILE A 54 3.64 9.56 4.47
CA ILE A 54 2.29 8.97 4.40
C ILE A 54 2.37 7.44 4.33
N GLY A 55 3.31 6.90 3.55
CA GLY A 55 3.57 5.46 3.50
C GLY A 55 3.92 4.86 4.85
N ILE A 56 4.83 5.49 5.60
CA ILE A 56 5.21 5.06 6.96
C ILE A 56 4.00 5.09 7.89
N ILE A 57 3.21 6.17 7.88
CA ILE A 57 2.03 6.30 8.73
C ILE A 57 1.02 5.19 8.40
N ALA A 58 0.75 4.96 7.12
CA ALA A 58 -0.16 3.91 6.68
C ALA A 58 0.36 2.52 7.08
N THR A 59 1.67 2.23 6.93
CA THR A 59 2.26 0.98 7.41
C THR A 59 2.10 0.83 8.92
N ALA A 60 2.41 1.85 9.71
CA ALA A 60 2.26 1.79 11.16
C ALA A 60 0.81 1.52 11.58
N ILE A 61 -0.15 2.24 11.00
CA ILE A 61 -1.58 2.04 11.25
C ILE A 61 -1.97 0.60 10.89
N THR A 62 -1.67 0.16 9.66
CA THR A 62 -2.00 -1.19 9.19
C THR A 62 -1.39 -2.26 10.09
N PHE A 63 -0.14 -2.11 10.50
CA PHE A 63 0.55 -3.06 11.39
C PHE A 63 -0.21 -3.25 12.72
N PHE A 64 -0.71 -2.17 13.33
CA PHE A 64 -1.43 -2.26 14.61
C PHE A 64 -2.89 -2.72 14.48
N ILE A 65 -3.58 -2.37 13.39
CA ILE A 65 -5.01 -2.74 13.23
C ILE A 65 -5.19 -4.16 12.67
N THR A 66 -4.23 -4.68 11.89
CA THR A 66 -4.36 -5.96 11.18
C THR A 66 -4.66 -7.14 12.11
N PRO A 67 -4.00 -7.30 13.28
CA PRO A 67 -4.34 -8.39 14.19
C PRO A 67 -5.80 -8.34 14.64
N ALA A 68 -6.29 -7.15 15.01
CA ALA A 68 -7.68 -6.97 15.44
C ALA A 68 -8.68 -7.30 14.31
N MET A 69 -8.39 -6.88 13.08
CA MET A 69 -9.25 -7.15 11.92
C MET A 69 -9.29 -8.62 11.53
N THR A 70 -8.21 -9.37 11.78
CA THR A 70 -8.11 -10.80 11.47
C THR A 70 -8.52 -11.71 12.64
N LYS A 71 -9.11 -11.14 13.71
CA LYS A 71 -9.46 -11.85 14.95
C LYS A 71 -8.25 -12.56 15.60
N SER A 72 -7.06 -12.01 15.36
CA SER A 72 -5.81 -12.45 15.96
C SER A 72 -5.33 -11.44 17.02
N SER A 73 -4.24 -11.76 17.70
CA SER A 73 -3.60 -10.89 18.67
C SER A 73 -2.09 -10.92 18.50
N PHE A 74 -1.38 -9.89 18.97
CA PHE A 74 0.08 -9.91 19.02
C PHE A 74 0.64 -11.05 19.88
N ALA A 75 -0.13 -11.56 20.85
CA ALA A 75 0.26 -12.70 21.66
C ALA A 75 0.34 -14.01 20.85
N ASN A 76 -0.28 -14.06 19.67
CA ASN A 76 -0.22 -15.22 18.77
C ASN A 76 1.04 -15.22 17.88
N MET A 77 1.85 -14.16 17.89
CA MET A 77 3.05 -14.03 17.07
C MET A 77 4.23 -14.76 17.72
N GLY A 78 4.21 -16.09 17.65
CA GLY A 78 5.20 -16.96 18.30
C GLY A 78 6.54 -17.05 17.59
N TYR A 79 6.58 -16.79 16.27
CA TYR A 79 7.78 -16.90 15.45
C TYR A 79 8.17 -15.57 14.79
N TRP A 80 9.47 -15.35 14.59
CA TRP A 80 9.99 -14.15 13.89
C TRP A 80 9.42 -14.01 12.46
N VAL A 81 9.09 -15.14 11.81
CA VAL A 81 8.46 -15.17 10.49
C VAL A 81 7.07 -14.54 10.53
N ASP A 82 6.31 -14.73 11.61
CA ASP A 82 4.96 -14.15 11.77
C ASP A 82 5.04 -12.62 11.83
N TRP A 83 6.04 -12.10 12.55
CA TRP A 83 6.33 -10.66 12.62
C TRP A 83 6.72 -10.10 11.25
N MET A 84 7.52 -10.82 10.47
CA MET A 84 7.89 -10.40 9.11
C MET A 84 6.70 -10.43 8.16
N ASN A 85 5.83 -11.43 8.25
CA ASN A 85 4.61 -11.50 7.43
C ASN A 85 3.67 -10.34 7.75
N LEU A 86 3.46 -10.02 9.03
CA LEU A 86 2.65 -8.87 9.44
C LEU A 86 3.26 -7.56 8.94
N PHE A 87 4.59 -7.42 9.05
CA PHE A 87 5.29 -6.24 8.54
C PHE A 87 5.16 -6.10 7.03
N PHE A 88 5.40 -7.15 6.24
CA PHE A 88 5.28 -7.09 4.79
C PHE A 88 3.86 -6.82 4.31
N TYR A 89 2.87 -7.40 4.99
CA TYR A 89 1.47 -7.08 4.74
C TYR A 89 1.22 -5.58 4.97
N ALA A 90 1.62 -5.05 6.13
CA ALA A 90 1.46 -3.63 6.43
C ALA A 90 2.26 -2.70 5.49
N ALA A 91 3.45 -3.13 5.07
CA ALA A 91 4.30 -2.41 4.12
C ALA A 91 3.65 -2.33 2.74
N ALA A 92 2.95 -3.37 2.28
CA ALA A 92 2.21 -3.34 1.02
C ALA A 92 1.13 -2.25 1.01
N PHE A 93 0.36 -2.10 2.09
CA PHE A 93 -0.61 -1.01 2.22
C PHE A 93 0.06 0.37 2.30
N GLY A 94 1.20 0.47 3.00
CA GLY A 94 1.99 1.70 3.03
C GLY A 94 2.51 2.11 1.64
N ALA A 95 2.95 1.14 0.84
CA ALA A 95 3.40 1.37 -0.54
C ALA A 95 2.26 1.90 -1.42
N VAL A 96 1.05 1.33 -1.30
CA VAL A 96 -0.15 1.82 -2.01
C VAL A 96 -0.49 3.25 -1.57
N ALA A 97 -0.49 3.53 -0.25
CA ALA A 97 -0.75 4.87 0.27
C ALA A 97 0.28 5.89 -0.22
N ALA A 98 1.57 5.54 -0.22
CA ALA A 98 2.64 6.38 -0.75
C ALA A 98 2.48 6.63 -2.26
N ALA A 99 2.15 5.59 -3.04
CA ALA A 99 1.93 5.69 -4.48
C ALA A 99 0.78 6.63 -4.83
N LEU A 100 -0.32 6.59 -4.07
CA LEU A 100 -1.46 7.49 -4.24
C LEU A 100 -1.15 8.92 -3.76
N ALA A 101 -0.43 9.05 -2.64
CA ALA A 101 -0.07 10.35 -2.08
C ALA A 101 0.93 11.13 -2.95
N TRP A 102 1.79 10.42 -3.69
CA TRP A 102 2.85 11.04 -4.48
C TRP A 102 2.37 12.03 -5.56
N PRO A 103 1.47 11.67 -6.49
CA PRO A 103 0.94 12.61 -7.48
C PRO A 103 0.15 13.76 -6.82
N ILE A 104 -0.56 13.48 -5.72
CA ILE A 104 -1.27 14.51 -4.94
C ILE A 104 -0.27 15.53 -4.40
N ALA A 105 0.76 15.07 -3.69
CA ALA A 105 1.80 15.92 -3.13
C ALA A 105 2.60 16.68 -4.21
N ALA A 106 2.86 16.05 -5.37
CA ALA A 106 3.52 16.70 -6.51
C ALA A 106 2.70 17.85 -7.08
N SER A 107 1.38 17.71 -7.11
CA SER A 107 0.47 18.75 -7.58
C SER A 107 0.35 19.95 -6.62
N LEU A 108 0.62 19.73 -5.32
CA LEU A 108 0.56 20.73 -4.26
C LEU A 108 1.90 21.46 -4.07
N ARG A 109 3.03 20.74 -4.13
CA ARG A 109 4.37 21.31 -3.92
C ARG A 109 4.99 21.77 -5.23
N ARG A 110 4.40 22.79 -5.84
CA ARG A 110 4.88 23.30 -7.15
C ARG A 110 6.27 23.90 -7.06
N THR A 111 7.05 23.70 -8.12
CA THR A 111 8.31 24.38 -8.38
C THR A 111 7.96 25.61 -9.19
N ALA A 112 8.17 26.79 -8.61
CA ALA A 112 8.03 28.09 -9.28
C ALA A 112 9.08 28.23 -10.39
#